data_AF-A0A2N9NIF2-F1
#
_entry.id   AF-A0A2N9NIF2-F1
#
_cell.length_a   1.000
_cell.length_b   1.000
_cell.length_c   1.000
_cell.angle_alpha   90.00
_cell.angle_beta   90.00
_cell.angle_gamma   90.00
#
_symmetry.space_group_name_H-M   'P 1'
#
loop_
_entity.id
_entity.type
_entity.pdbx_description
1 polymer ?
#
loop_
_entity_poly.entity_id
_entity_poly.type
_entity_poly.pdbx_seq_one_letter_code
_entity_poly.pdbx_strand_id
1 'polypeptide(L)'
;MHGKPVQAITFDVGGTLIEPWPSVGAIYAQVAARNGWGDLSIQALDDQFAAAWSSLKEFNHTRQEWAEIVDRSFAGLIEPPPSRTFFPDLYDAFSQPQAWRVFEDVAPTRLGGFLRMLPRRWTR
;
A
#
# COMPACT_ATOMS: atom_id res chain seq x y z
N MET A 1 -3.09 -36.13 -25.09
CA MET A 1 -3.44 -34.68 -25.14
C MET A 1 -2.28 -33.92 -24.50
N HIS A 2 -1.42 -33.24 -25.27
CA HIS A 2 -0.38 -32.37 -24.70
C HIS A 2 -0.93 -30.94 -24.67
N GLY A 3 -1.33 -30.47 -23.49
CA GLY A 3 -1.79 -29.10 -23.30
C GLY A 3 -0.65 -28.10 -23.56
N LYS A 4 -0.98 -26.94 -24.14
CA LYS A 4 0.01 -25.86 -24.34
C LYS A 4 0.59 -25.43 -22.98
N PRO A 5 1.91 -25.23 -22.85
CA PRO A 5 2.51 -24.79 -21.61
C PRO A 5 2.07 -23.36 -21.26
N VAL A 6 2.02 -23.04 -19.96
CA VAL A 6 1.76 -21.68 -19.46
C VAL A 6 2.80 -20.73 -20.06
N GLN A 7 2.32 -19.64 -20.66
CA GLN A 7 3.17 -18.66 -21.36
C GLN A 7 3.44 -17.40 -20.53
N ALA A 8 2.59 -17.09 -19.53
CA ALA A 8 2.73 -15.91 -18.69
C ALA A 8 2.01 -16.10 -17.34
N ILE A 9 2.52 -15.41 -16.31
CA ILE A 9 1.91 -15.29 -14.99
C ILE A 9 1.94 -13.80 -14.63
N THR A 10 0.79 -13.24 -14.26
CA THR A 10 0.66 -11.86 -13.77
C THR A 10 0.42 -11.88 -12.27
N PHE A 11 1.08 -10.97 -11.54
CA PHE A 11 0.95 -10.86 -10.09
C PHE A 11 0.27 -9.55 -9.73
N ASP A 12 -0.61 -9.61 -8.73
CA ASP A 12 -0.87 -8.44 -7.90
C ASP A 12 0.35 -8.13 -7.04
N VAL A 13 0.55 -6.86 -6.68
CA VAL A 13 1.71 -6.43 -5.89
C VAL A 13 1.40 -6.33 -4.40
N GLY A 14 0.23 -5.80 -4.01
CA GLY A 14 -0.10 -5.47 -2.63
C GLY A 14 -0.63 -6.68 -1.86
N GLY A 15 -0.06 -6.98 -0.69
CA GLY A 15 -0.45 -8.17 0.07
C GLY A 15 -0.08 -9.49 -0.62
N THR A 16 0.62 -9.42 -1.75
CA THR A 16 1.15 -10.58 -2.51
C THR A 16 2.68 -10.52 -2.57
N LEU A 17 3.25 -9.40 -2.99
CA LEU A 17 4.70 -9.22 -3.12
C LEU A 17 5.26 -8.26 -2.06
N ILE A 18 4.50 -7.23 -1.71
CA ILE A 18 4.90 -6.21 -0.73
C ILE A 18 3.79 -5.91 0.27
N GLU A 19 4.19 -5.36 1.40
CA GLU A 19 3.31 -4.83 2.44
C GLU A 19 3.81 -3.48 2.96
N PRO A 20 2.92 -2.64 3.52
CA PRO A 20 3.32 -1.46 4.26
C PRO A 20 4.23 -1.81 5.44
N TRP A 21 5.30 -1.06 5.62
CA TRP A 21 6.27 -1.27 6.70
C TRP A 21 6.57 0.03 7.45
N PRO A 22 6.46 0.07 8.80
CA PRO A 22 6.15 -1.06 9.70
C PRO A 22 4.69 -1.55 9.71
N SER A 23 3.72 -0.65 9.53
CA SER A 23 2.29 -0.93 9.29
C SER A 23 1.63 0.35 8.75
N VAL A 24 0.38 0.28 8.31
CA VAL A 24 -0.36 1.48 7.86
C VAL A 24 -0.55 2.45 9.03
N GLY A 25 -1.02 1.93 10.17
CA GLY A 25 -1.23 2.68 11.39
C GLY A 25 0.05 3.31 11.93
N ALA A 26 1.19 2.63 11.81
CA ALA A 26 2.48 3.18 12.23
C ALA A 26 2.91 4.37 11.37
N ILE A 27 2.75 4.26 10.05
CA ILE A 27 3.02 5.36 9.11
C ILE A 27 2.07 6.52 9.38
N TYR A 28 0.78 6.24 9.59
CA TYR A 28 -0.24 7.23 9.90
C TYR A 28 0.09 8.00 11.18
N ALA A 29 0.37 7.29 12.28
CA ALA A 29 0.73 7.91 13.55
C ALA A 29 2.01 8.76 13.45
N GLN A 30 3.02 8.30 12.70
CA GLN A 30 4.25 9.05 12.50
C GLN A 30 4.02 10.35 11.72
N VAL A 31 3.26 10.29 10.62
CA VAL A 31 2.95 11.48 9.81
C VAL A 31 2.08 12.46 10.60
N ALA A 32 1.09 11.95 11.32
CA ALA A 32 0.22 12.74 12.19
C ALA A 32 1.03 13.47 13.27
N ALA A 33 1.97 12.79 13.94
CA ALA A 33 2.83 13.38 14.97
C ALA A 33 3.71 14.52 14.40
N ARG A 34 4.27 14.35 13.20
CA ARG A 34 5.02 15.42 12.51
C ARG A 34 4.16 16.65 12.20
N ASN A 35 2.85 16.45 12.05
CA ASN A 35 1.87 17.49 11.77
C ASN A 35 1.14 18.01 13.03
N GLY A 36 1.64 17.68 14.23
CA GLY A 36 1.12 18.20 15.51
C GLY A 36 0.07 17.33 16.19
N TRP A 37 -0.22 16.14 15.65
CA TRP A 37 -1.19 15.18 16.20
C TRP A 37 -0.47 13.99 16.83
N GLY A 38 -0.15 14.10 18.12
CA GLY A 38 0.58 13.08 18.87
C GLY A 38 -0.30 11.97 19.46
N ASP A 39 0.36 10.94 20.00
CA ASP A 39 -0.23 9.89 20.86
C ASP A 39 -1.40 9.08 20.26
N LEU A 40 -1.47 9.00 18.93
CA LEU A 40 -2.45 8.16 18.25
C LEU A 40 -2.10 6.67 18.39
N SER A 41 -3.10 5.88 18.75
CA SER A 41 -2.95 4.43 18.84
C SER A 41 -2.73 3.82 17.44
N ILE A 42 -1.54 3.25 17.23
CA ILE A 42 -1.19 2.54 15.99
C ILE A 42 -2.19 1.42 15.72
N GLN A 43 -2.54 0.63 16.73
CA GLN A 43 -3.51 -0.46 16.61
C GLN A 43 -4.88 0.05 16.18
N ALA A 44 -5.35 1.16 16.76
CA ALA A 44 -6.65 1.72 16.39
C ALA A 44 -6.66 2.20 14.93
N LEU A 45 -5.54 2.80 14.46
CA LEU A 45 -5.40 3.23 13.07
C LEU A 45 -5.36 2.03 12.11
N ASP A 46 -4.62 0.96 12.46
CA ASP A 46 -4.57 -0.28 11.66
C ASP A 46 -5.97 -0.94 11.58
N ASP A 47 -6.68 -1.06 12.70
CA ASP A 47 -8.02 -1.66 12.76
C ASP A 47 -9.04 -0.85 11.95
N GLN A 48 -9.03 0.48 12.11
CA GLN A 48 -9.95 1.36 11.37
C GLN A 48 -9.63 1.38 9.87
N PHE A 49 -8.35 1.36 9.49
CA PHE A 49 -7.96 1.24 8.09
C PHE A 49 -8.44 -0.08 7.50
N ALA A 50 -8.22 -1.21 8.17
CA ALA A 50 -8.69 -2.52 7.71
C ALA A 50 -10.21 -2.58 7.57
N ALA A 51 -10.95 -1.98 8.52
CA ALA A 51 -12.40 -1.86 8.45
C ALA A 51 -12.86 -0.97 7.29
N ALA A 52 -12.20 0.19 7.09
CA ALA A 52 -12.51 1.09 5.98
C ALA A 52 -12.24 0.40 4.63
N TRP A 53 -11.10 -0.28 4.49
CA TRP A 53 -10.69 -1.00 3.29
C TRP A 53 -11.63 -2.15 2.95
N SER A 54 -11.95 -3.01 3.92
CA SER A 54 -12.85 -4.16 3.72
C SER A 54 -14.29 -3.76 3.36
N SER A 55 -14.71 -2.53 3.69
CA SER A 55 -16.04 -2.02 3.35
C SER A 55 -16.18 -1.57 1.89
N LEU A 56 -15.07 -1.46 1.14
CA LEU A 56 -15.07 -0.99 -0.24
C LEU A 56 -15.59 -2.07 -1.19
N LYS A 57 -16.55 -1.69 -2.04
CA LYS A 57 -17.06 -2.55 -3.12
C LYS A 57 -16.45 -2.20 -4.47
N GLU A 58 -16.30 -0.91 -4.71
CA GLU A 58 -15.67 -0.34 -5.90
C GLU A 58 -14.68 0.72 -5.44
N PHE A 59 -13.46 0.68 -5.96
CA PHE A 59 -12.41 1.61 -5.60
C PHE A 59 -11.56 1.92 -6.83
N ASN A 60 -11.55 3.18 -7.26
CA ASN A 60 -10.87 3.60 -8.49
C ASN A 60 -9.45 4.10 -8.22
N HIS A 61 -8.95 3.94 -6.99
CA HIS A 61 -7.63 4.39 -6.56
C HIS A 61 -7.39 5.89 -6.80
N THR A 62 -8.46 6.69 -6.87
CA THR A 62 -8.32 8.14 -7.01
C THR A 62 -7.79 8.73 -5.71
N ARG A 63 -7.08 9.86 -5.82
CA ARG A 63 -6.58 10.57 -4.64
C ARG A 63 -7.70 10.97 -3.68
N GLN A 64 -8.90 11.27 -4.20
CA GLN A 64 -10.06 11.60 -3.37
C GLN A 64 -10.57 10.38 -2.59
N GLU A 65 -10.75 9.23 -3.24
CA GLU A 65 -11.20 8.01 -2.54
C GLU A 65 -10.17 7.56 -1.48
N TRP A 66 -8.87 7.77 -1.72
CA TRP A 66 -7.84 7.58 -0.70
C TRP A 66 -7.99 8.52 0.50
N ALA A 67 -8.31 9.81 0.26
CA ALA A 67 -8.57 10.75 1.34
C ALA A 67 -9.76 10.33 2.19
N GLU A 68 -10.81 9.77 1.57
CA GLU A 68 -11.99 9.27 2.28
C GLU A 68 -11.68 8.04 3.16
N ILE A 69 -10.84 7.13 2.70
CA ILE A 69 -10.37 5.99 3.51
C ILE A 69 -9.54 6.49 4.69
N VAL A 70 -8.64 7.44 4.45
CA VAL A 70 -7.82 8.04 5.51
C VAL A 70 -8.74 8.70 6.55
N ASP A 71 -9.71 9.51 6.13
CA ASP A 71 -10.65 10.15 7.06
C ASP A 71 -11.42 9.12 7.91
N ARG A 72 -11.87 8.02 7.30
CA ARG A 72 -12.50 6.91 8.04
C ARG A 72 -11.55 6.23 9.02
N SER A 73 -10.27 6.15 8.68
CA SER A 73 -9.23 5.54 9.53
C SER A 73 -8.91 6.39 10.76
N PHE A 74 -9.16 7.69 10.69
CA PHE A 74 -8.93 8.66 11.76
C PHE A 74 -10.23 9.06 12.49
N ALA A 75 -11.35 8.43 12.15
CA ALA A 75 -12.67 8.81 12.67
C ALA A 75 -12.72 8.68 14.19
N GLY A 76 -13.06 9.78 14.88
CA GLY A 76 -13.12 9.82 16.34
C GLY A 76 -11.75 9.86 17.03
N LEU A 77 -10.64 9.92 16.28
CA LEU A 77 -9.30 10.09 16.84
C LEU A 77 -8.84 11.55 16.83
N ILE A 78 -9.13 12.29 15.75
CA ILE A 78 -8.77 13.70 15.59
C ILE A 78 -9.87 14.50 14.90
N GLU A 79 -9.88 15.82 15.13
CA GLU A 79 -10.71 16.78 14.41
C GLU A 79 -9.91 18.10 14.28
N PRO A 80 -9.76 18.69 13.08
CA PRO A 80 -10.35 18.29 11.80
C PRO A 80 -9.71 17.05 11.14
N PRO A 81 -10.43 16.36 10.22
CA PRO A 81 -9.95 15.14 9.61
C PRO A 81 -8.70 15.36 8.73
N PRO A 82 -7.90 14.31 8.47
CA PRO A 82 -6.67 14.40 7.69
C PRO A 82 -6.84 15.03 6.30
N SER A 83 -7.95 14.74 5.59
CA SER A 83 -8.24 15.31 4.26
C SER A 83 -8.22 16.84 4.23
N ARG A 84 -8.47 17.48 5.38
CA ARG A 84 -8.48 18.95 5.55
C ARG A 84 -7.21 19.51 6.17
N THR A 85 -6.26 18.65 6.51
CA THR A 85 -5.04 19.03 7.25
C THR A 85 -3.79 18.49 6.57
N PHE A 86 -3.40 17.24 6.85
CA PHE A 86 -2.11 16.67 6.49
C PHE A 86 -2.20 15.45 5.56
N PHE A 87 -3.34 15.25 4.89
CA PHE A 87 -3.49 14.19 3.89
C PHE A 87 -2.42 14.21 2.78
N PRO A 88 -1.97 15.36 2.24
CA PRO A 88 -0.88 15.37 1.26
C PRO A 88 0.39 14.65 1.76
N ASP A 89 0.79 14.89 3.00
CA ASP A 89 1.98 14.26 3.60
C ASP A 89 1.77 12.75 3.80
N LEU A 90 0.57 12.32 4.19
CA LEU A 90 0.23 10.90 4.28
C LEU A 90 0.33 10.24 2.91
N TYR A 91 -0.27 10.85 1.90
CA TYR A 91 -0.30 10.33 0.55
C TYR A 91 1.12 10.20 -0.04
N ASP A 92 1.96 11.21 0.20
CA ASP A 92 3.34 11.23 -0.25
C ASP A 92 4.21 10.20 0.49
N ALA A 93 3.92 9.91 1.78
CA ALA A 93 4.63 8.90 2.55
C ALA A 93 4.52 7.50 1.91
N PHE A 94 3.34 7.13 1.41
CA PHE A 94 3.14 5.83 0.73
C PHE A 94 3.74 5.77 -0.68
N SER A 95 4.21 6.90 -1.22
CA SER A 95 4.99 6.92 -2.47
C SER A 95 6.47 6.62 -2.26
N GLN A 96 6.95 6.63 -1.00
CA GLN A 96 8.34 6.38 -0.66
C GLN A 96 8.62 4.88 -0.57
N PRO A 97 9.74 4.37 -1.12
CA PRO A 97 10.05 2.93 -1.08
C PRO A 97 10.24 2.41 0.35
N GLN A 98 10.62 3.26 1.30
CA GLN A 98 10.82 2.89 2.71
C GLN A 98 9.50 2.58 3.44
N ALA A 99 8.35 3.01 2.89
CA ALA A 99 7.04 2.65 3.41
C ALA A 99 6.65 1.21 3.05
N TRP A 100 7.48 0.49 2.30
CA TRP A 100 7.18 -0.84 1.78
C TRP A 100 8.29 -1.83 2.10
N ARG A 101 7.89 -3.07 2.39
CA ARG A 101 8.78 -4.22 2.51
C ARG A 101 8.33 -5.32 1.57
N VAL A 102 9.29 -6.00 0.92
CA VAL A 102 9.04 -7.22 0.16
C VAL A 102 8.93 -8.40 1.14
N PHE A 103 7.93 -9.25 0.99
CA PHE A 103 7.81 -10.43 1.87
C PHE A 103 9.04 -11.34 1.75
N GLU A 104 9.48 -11.91 2.87
CA GLU A 104 10.73 -12.68 2.93
C GLU A 104 10.70 -13.93 2.03
N ASP A 105 9.52 -14.52 1.84
CA ASP A 105 9.26 -15.70 1.01
C ASP A 105 9.10 -15.38 -0.50
N VAL A 106 9.07 -14.10 -0.87
CA VAL A 106 9.11 -13.69 -2.29
C VAL A 106 10.50 -13.92 -2.88
N ALA A 107 11.58 -13.66 -2.13
CA ALA A 107 12.95 -13.80 -2.64
C ALA A 107 13.37 -15.25 -3.01
N PRO A 108 12.99 -16.29 -2.23
CA PRO A 108 13.16 -17.70 -2.61
C PRO A 108 12.39 -18.11 -3.86
N THR A 109 11.35 -17.38 -4.24
CA THR A 109 10.59 -17.58 -5.48
C THR A 109 11.39 -17.05 -6.67
N ARG A 110 12.57 -17.65 -6.90
CA ARG A 110 13.38 -17.41 -8.10
C ARG A 110 12.53 -17.80 -9.32
N LEU A 111 12.08 -16.80 -10.06
CA LEU A 111 11.71 -16.85 -11.49
C LEU A 111 12.94 -17.20 -12.36
N GLY A 112 13.76 -18.16 -11.94
CA GLY A 112 15.08 -18.49 -12.50
C GLY A 112 15.04 -19.05 -13.93
N GLY A 113 13.85 -19.28 -14.49
CA GLY A 113 13.64 -19.60 -15.90
C GLY A 113 13.02 -18.48 -16.74
N PHE A 114 12.43 -17.45 -16.15
CA PHE A 114 11.51 -16.55 -16.87
C PHE A 114 12.16 -15.27 -17.41
N LEU A 115 13.33 -14.88 -16.90
CA LEU A 115 14.02 -13.63 -17.30
C LEU A 115 15.15 -13.82 -18.33
N ARG A 116 15.32 -15.02 -18.92
CA ARG A 116 16.37 -15.26 -19.94
C ARG A 116 15.88 -15.19 -21.38
N MET A 117 14.66 -14.74 -21.64
CA MET A 117 14.11 -14.72 -22.99
C MET A 117 13.37 -13.42 -23.33
N LEU A 118 14.12 -12.31 -23.30
CA LEU A 118 13.81 -11.17 -24.15
C LEU A 118 15.11 -10.72 -24.83
N PRO A 119 15.24 -10.85 -26.17
CA PRO A 119 16.39 -10.27 -26.86
C PRO A 119 16.35 -8.76 -26.68
N ARG A 120 17.46 -8.21 -26.15
CA ARG A 120 17.73 -6.77 -26.10
C ARG A 120 17.59 -6.18 -27.52
N ARG A 121 16.50 -5.47 -27.78
CA ARG A 121 16.43 -4.48 -28.85
C ARG A 121 15.78 -3.21 -28.31
N TRP A 122 16.63 -2.35 -27.77
CA TRP A 122 16.38 -0.92 -27.74
C TRP A 122 17.28 -0.31 -28.81
N THR A 123 16.73 -0.04 -29.98
CA THR A 123 17.27 0.97 -30.90
C THR A 123 16.10 1.65 -31.60
N ARG A 124 16.18 2.97 -31.63
CA ARG A 124 15.35 3.91 -32.38
C ARG A 124 15.38 3.62 -33.88
#